data_AF-A0A9D6K1F8-F1
#
_entry.id   AF-A0A9D6K1F8-F1
#
_cell.length_a   1.000
_cell.length_b   1.000
_cell.length_c   1.000
_cell.angle_alpha   90.00
_cell.angle_beta   90.00
_cell.angle_gamma   90.00
#
_symmetry.space_group_name_H-M   'P 1'
#
loop_
_entity.id
_entity.type
_entity.pdbx_description
1 polymer ?
#
loop_
_entity_poly.entity_id
_entity_poly.type
_entity_poly.pdbx_seq_one_letter_code
_entity_poly.pdbx_strand_id
1 'polypeptide(L)'
;MNFLRSAWQIKDPALWLALVRIVIGYEWLKGGWEKVADPEFAAKMGGTLAFFAKDNPNGWYVDFLNAMALPNSTLFAALVAYGELWVGISLILGLFGTVGAFFGLLMNINFFLAASHLSPSTYGINLIMALVQVILILGGASKAFGLDQLLYDRLPRLFPWWLERAPEPAGR
;
A
#
# COMPACT_ATOMS: atom_id res chain seq x y z
N MET A 1 1.39 -29.05 17.53
CA MET A 1 0.29 -28.46 18.35
C MET A 1 0.74 -27.38 19.36
N ASN A 2 1.96 -27.40 19.90
CA ASN A 2 2.42 -26.39 20.87
C ASN A 2 2.70 -25.00 20.26
N PHE A 3 3.06 -24.93 18.98
CA PHE A 3 3.29 -23.67 18.26
C PHE A 3 2.00 -22.83 18.14
N LEU A 4 0.88 -23.42 17.73
CA LEU A 4 -0.39 -22.68 17.61
C LEU A 4 -0.89 -22.16 18.96
N ARG A 5 -0.68 -22.92 20.05
CA ARG A 5 -1.02 -22.45 21.41
C ARG A 5 -0.15 -21.29 21.86
N SER A 6 1.16 -21.35 21.59
CA SER A 6 2.10 -20.28 21.96
C SER A 6 1.93 -19.03 21.10
N ALA A 7 1.65 -19.17 19.80
CA ALA A 7 1.32 -18.06 18.91
C ALA A 7 0.06 -17.31 19.36
N TRP A 8 -0.98 -18.04 19.82
CA TRP A 8 -2.20 -17.45 20.39
C TRP A 8 -1.97 -16.70 21.73
N GLN A 9 -0.83 -16.90 22.39
CA GLN A 9 -0.49 -16.18 23.63
C GLN A 9 0.29 -14.89 23.38
N ILE A 10 0.71 -14.60 22.14
CA ILE A 10 1.41 -13.36 21.81
C ILE A 10 0.39 -12.22 21.77
N LYS A 11 0.40 -11.40 22.81
CA LYS A 11 -0.52 -10.25 22.97
C LYS A 11 0.07 -8.93 22.48
N ASP A 12 1.26 -8.92 21.90
CA ASP A 12 1.88 -7.69 21.39
C ASP A 12 1.19 -7.24 20.07
N PRO A 13 0.37 -6.17 20.08
CA PRO A 13 -0.31 -5.70 18.88
C PRO A 13 0.67 -5.16 17.83
N ALA A 14 1.87 -4.73 18.26
CA ALA A 14 2.89 -4.20 17.36
C ALA A 14 3.46 -5.30 16.44
N LEU A 15 3.68 -6.51 16.98
CA LEU A 15 4.13 -7.64 16.17
C LEU A 15 3.12 -8.00 15.08
N TRP A 16 1.84 -8.10 15.44
CA TRP A 16 0.79 -8.43 14.48
C TRP A 16 0.64 -7.36 13.41
N LEU A 17 0.72 -6.08 13.80
CA LEU A 17 0.70 -4.98 12.85
C LEU A 17 1.89 -5.02 11.88
N ALA A 18 3.09 -5.36 12.37
CA ALA A 18 4.28 -5.52 11.53
C ALA A 18 4.14 -6.69 10.55
N LEU A 19 3.57 -7.83 10.97
CA LEU A 19 3.31 -8.96 10.08
C LEU A 19 2.31 -8.59 8.97
N VAL A 20 1.21 -7.94 9.32
CA VAL A 20 0.24 -7.43 8.34
C VAL A 20 0.91 -6.45 7.37
N ARG A 21 1.71 -5.52 7.89
CA ARG A 21 2.48 -4.55 7.09
C ARG A 21 3.36 -5.25 6.06
N ILE A 22 4.12 -6.27 6.48
CA ILE A 22 5.03 -7.03 5.61
C ILE A 22 4.26 -7.80 4.55
N VAL A 23 3.15 -8.46 4.91
CA VAL A 23 2.31 -9.21 3.96
C VAL A 23 1.74 -8.28 2.89
N ILE A 24 1.18 -7.14 3.29
CA ILE A 24 0.66 -6.15 2.34
C ILE A 24 1.79 -5.54 1.50
N GLY A 25 2.93 -5.24 2.11
CA GLY A 25 4.11 -4.76 1.41
C GLY A 25 4.60 -5.76 0.37
N TYR A 26 4.55 -7.05 0.66
CA TYR A 26 4.89 -8.10 -0.30
C TYR A 26 3.96 -8.12 -1.52
N GLU A 27 2.64 -8.01 -1.33
CA GLU A 27 1.68 -7.94 -2.44
C GLU A 27 1.96 -6.75 -3.37
N TRP A 28 2.24 -5.57 -2.80
CA TRP A 28 2.65 -4.40 -3.58
C TRP A 28 3.98 -4.58 -4.29
N LEU A 29 4.98 -5.11 -3.59
CA LEU A 29 6.31 -5.33 -4.16
C LEU A 29 6.23 -6.29 -5.34
N LYS A 30 5.50 -7.39 -5.17
CA LYS A 30 5.28 -8.39 -6.22
C LYS A 30 4.56 -7.76 -7.42
N GLY A 31 3.46 -7.04 -7.18
CA GLY A 31 2.69 -6.38 -8.25
C GLY A 31 3.50 -5.35 -9.03
N GLY A 32 4.31 -4.54 -8.33
CA GLY A 32 5.21 -3.58 -8.96
C GLY A 32 6.34 -4.26 -9.72
N TRP A 33 6.94 -5.30 -9.14
CA TRP A 33 8.02 -6.05 -9.79
C TRP A 33 7.57 -6.75 -11.07
N GLU A 34 6.40 -7.40 -11.06
CA GLU A 34 5.83 -8.03 -12.26
C GLU A 34 5.64 -7.01 -13.40
N LYS A 35 5.26 -5.77 -13.08
CA LYS A 35 5.06 -4.68 -14.05
C LYS A 35 6.38 -4.09 -14.55
N VAL A 36 7.36 -3.92 -13.67
CA VAL A 36 8.70 -3.42 -14.05
C VAL A 36 9.47 -4.45 -14.87
N ALA A 37 9.28 -5.74 -14.57
CA ALA A 37 9.94 -6.84 -15.26
C ALA A 37 9.30 -7.18 -16.62
N ASP A 38 8.03 -6.81 -16.85
CA ASP A 38 7.36 -6.97 -18.14
C ASP A 38 7.70 -5.80 -19.09
N PRO A 39 8.54 -6.01 -20.12
CA PRO A 39 8.92 -4.95 -21.07
C PRO A 39 7.73 -4.42 -21.88
N GLU A 40 6.63 -5.18 -21.96
CA GLU A 40 5.44 -4.78 -22.71
C GLU A 40 4.41 -4.06 -21.83
N PHE A 41 4.59 -4.00 -20.51
CA PHE A 41 3.60 -3.43 -19.59
C PHE A 41 3.22 -1.99 -19.98
N ALA A 42 4.22 -1.16 -20.26
CA ALA A 42 3.99 0.23 -20.66
C ALA A 42 3.29 0.35 -22.02
N ALA A 43 3.58 -0.54 -22.96
CA ALA A 43 2.93 -0.56 -24.27
C ALA A 43 1.45 -0.99 -24.19
N LYS A 44 1.12 -1.90 -23.26
CA LYS A 44 -0.24 -2.39 -23.03
C LYS A 44 -1.12 -1.37 -22.28
N MET A 45 -0.53 -0.44 -21.56
CA MET A 45 -1.26 0.47 -20.66
C MET A 45 -2.35 1.29 -21.35
N GLY A 46 -2.14 1.74 -22.59
CA GLY A 46 -3.18 2.47 -23.33
C GLY A 46 -4.47 1.64 -23.52
N GLY A 47 -4.31 0.36 -23.85
CA GLY A 47 -5.44 -0.59 -23.96
C GLY A 47 -6.11 -0.86 -22.61
N THR A 48 -5.32 -1.00 -21.54
CA THR A 48 -5.83 -1.17 -20.18
C THR A 48 -6.65 0.04 -19.72
N LEU A 49 -6.19 1.26 -19.99
CA LEU A 49 -6.91 2.49 -19.63
C LEU A 49 -8.21 2.63 -20.42
N ALA A 50 -8.20 2.34 -21.74
CA ALA A 50 -9.40 2.31 -22.55
C ALA A 50 -10.42 1.27 -22.04
N PHE A 51 -9.94 0.11 -21.60
CA PHE A 51 -10.77 -0.93 -21.00
C PHE A 51 -11.40 -0.47 -19.68
N PHE A 52 -10.65 0.23 -18.81
CA PHE A 52 -11.19 0.79 -17.57
C PHE A 52 -12.19 1.94 -17.78
N ALA A 53 -12.09 2.67 -18.89
CA ALA A 53 -13.05 3.71 -19.25
C ALA A 53 -14.38 3.12 -19.75
N LYS A 54 -14.33 1.93 -20.36
CA LYS A 54 -15.51 1.26 -20.92
C LYS A 54 -16.48 0.84 -19.80
N ASP A 55 -17.75 1.20 -19.98
CA ASP A 55 -18.88 0.86 -19.09
C ASP A 55 -18.65 1.26 -17.62
N ASN A 56 -17.72 2.19 -17.37
CA ASN A 56 -17.43 2.66 -16.02
C ASN A 56 -18.53 3.64 -15.57
N PRO A 57 -19.18 3.40 -14.41
CA PRO A 57 -20.28 4.22 -13.96
C PRO A 57 -19.86 5.63 -13.50
N ASN A 58 -18.56 5.88 -13.30
CA ASN A 58 -18.03 7.15 -12.82
C ASN A 58 -17.69 8.09 -13.99
N GLY A 59 -18.67 8.84 -14.50
CA GLY A 59 -18.48 9.70 -15.68
C GLY A 59 -17.28 10.66 -15.60
N TRP A 60 -17.10 11.35 -14.47
CA TRP A 60 -15.95 12.25 -14.26
C TRP A 60 -14.60 11.52 -14.31
N TYR A 61 -14.57 10.25 -13.90
CA TYR A 61 -13.36 9.44 -13.92
C TYR A 61 -13.08 8.94 -15.34
N VAL A 62 -14.12 8.62 -16.12
CA VAL A 62 -14.01 8.34 -17.56
C VAL A 62 -13.43 9.54 -18.29
N ASP A 63 -13.87 10.76 -17.97
CA ASP A 63 -13.32 11.99 -18.54
C ASP A 63 -11.82 12.14 -18.21
N PHE A 64 -11.44 11.90 -16.96
CA PHE A 64 -10.03 11.89 -16.55
C PHE A 64 -9.21 10.83 -17.32
N LEU A 65 -9.72 9.60 -17.46
CA LEU A 65 -9.06 8.54 -18.19
C LEU A 65 -8.84 8.93 -19.66
N ASN A 66 -9.87 9.45 -20.32
CA ASN A 66 -9.81 9.79 -21.74
C ASN A 66 -8.97 11.06 -22.02
N ALA A 67 -9.07 12.09 -21.17
CA ALA A 67 -8.42 13.37 -21.40
C ALA A 67 -6.97 13.42 -20.89
N MET A 68 -6.64 12.69 -19.82
CA MET A 68 -5.33 12.77 -19.16
C MET A 68 -4.58 11.45 -19.20
N ALA A 69 -5.20 10.35 -18.75
CA ALA A 69 -4.46 9.10 -18.57
C ALA A 69 -4.09 8.43 -19.90
N LEU A 70 -5.05 8.30 -20.81
CA LEU A 70 -4.90 7.58 -22.07
C LEU A 70 -3.88 8.26 -23.01
N PRO A 71 -3.89 9.59 -23.21
CA PRO A 71 -2.86 10.28 -23.97
C PRO A 71 -1.46 10.17 -23.34
N ASN A 72 -1.38 10.00 -22.02
CA ASN A 72 -0.13 9.89 -21.26
C ASN A 72 0.12 8.46 -20.75
N SER A 73 -0.36 7.44 -21.46
CA SER A 73 -0.40 6.06 -20.98
C SER A 73 0.96 5.50 -20.52
N THR A 74 2.06 5.84 -21.20
CA THR A 74 3.42 5.44 -20.78
C THR A 74 3.82 6.04 -19.43
N LEU A 75 3.45 7.30 -19.16
CA LEU A 75 3.69 7.94 -17.87
C LEU A 75 2.88 7.23 -16.77
N PHE A 76 1.60 6.97 -17.02
CA PHE A 76 0.75 6.25 -16.05
C PHE A 76 1.23 4.82 -15.81
N ALA A 77 1.77 4.15 -16.82
CA ALA A 77 2.44 2.86 -16.64
C ALA A 77 3.61 2.96 -15.68
N ALA A 78 4.50 3.93 -15.86
CA ALA A 78 5.62 4.14 -14.96
C ALA A 78 5.17 4.49 -13.54
N LEU A 79 4.20 5.40 -13.40
CA LEU A 79 3.64 5.81 -12.10
C LEU A 79 3.04 4.62 -11.35
N VAL A 80 2.28 3.76 -12.03
CA VAL A 80 1.72 2.55 -11.43
C VAL A 80 2.84 1.57 -11.06
N ALA A 81 3.68 1.17 -12.02
CA ALA A 81 4.70 0.14 -11.80
C ALA A 81 5.68 0.51 -10.68
N TYR A 82 6.25 1.72 -10.73
CA TYR A 82 7.18 2.18 -9.70
C TYR A 82 6.47 2.58 -8.42
N GLY A 83 5.25 3.12 -8.49
CA GLY A 83 4.44 3.42 -7.31
C GLY A 83 4.19 2.17 -6.46
N GLU A 84 3.75 1.08 -7.09
CA GLU A 84 3.56 -0.20 -6.44
C GLU A 84 4.87 -0.73 -5.81
N LEU A 85 5.97 -0.65 -6.55
CA LEU A 85 7.28 -1.10 -6.07
C LEU A 85 7.73 -0.32 -4.83
N TRP A 86 7.64 1.01 -4.84
CA TRP A 86 8.03 1.85 -3.71
C TRP A 86 7.12 1.69 -2.50
N VAL A 87 5.81 1.53 -2.71
CA VAL A 87 4.87 1.20 -1.62
C VAL A 87 5.24 -0.15 -1.01
N GLY A 88 5.57 -1.15 -1.82
CA GLY A 88 5.98 -2.46 -1.32
C GLY A 88 7.27 -2.41 -0.50
N ILE A 89 8.30 -1.76 -1.01
CA ILE A 89 9.60 -1.61 -0.32
C ILE A 89 9.44 -0.86 1.01
N SER A 90 8.73 0.28 1.01
CA SER A 90 8.54 1.08 2.23
C SER A 90 7.77 0.32 3.30
N LEU A 91 6.75 -0.45 2.94
CA LEU A 91 5.98 -1.27 3.87
C LEU A 91 6.79 -2.47 4.39
N ILE A 92 7.52 -3.19 3.55
CA ILE A 92 8.32 -4.34 4.00
C ILE A 92 9.39 -3.88 5.01
N LEU A 93 10.15 -2.85 4.63
CA LEU A 93 11.24 -2.32 5.46
C LEU A 93 10.70 -1.55 6.69
N GLY A 94 9.47 -1.04 6.63
CA GLY A 94 8.98 -0.06 7.59
C GLY A 94 9.83 1.21 7.57
N LEU A 95 10.35 1.58 6.40
CA LEU A 95 11.06 2.83 6.14
C LEU A 95 10.13 3.74 5.35
N PHE A 96 9.77 4.90 5.90
CA PHE A 96 8.63 5.70 5.45
C PHE A 96 7.32 4.89 5.41
N GLY A 97 7.12 3.98 6.37
CA GLY A 97 6.04 2.98 6.32
C GLY A 97 4.63 3.61 6.26
N THR A 98 4.38 4.66 7.04
CA THR A 98 3.11 5.41 7.03
C THR A 98 2.91 6.15 5.71
N VAL A 99 3.99 6.67 5.11
CA VAL A 99 3.92 7.35 3.81
C VAL A 99 3.65 6.34 2.70
N GLY A 100 4.31 5.18 2.72
CA GLY A 100 4.02 4.05 1.84
C GLY A 100 2.57 3.60 1.94
N ALA A 101 2.06 3.46 3.17
CA ALA A 101 0.66 3.10 3.40
C ALA A 101 -0.31 4.15 2.85
N PHE A 102 -0.01 5.44 3.01
CA PHE A 102 -0.79 6.53 2.44
C PHE A 102 -0.85 6.49 0.91
N PHE A 103 0.28 6.32 0.22
CA PHE A 103 0.28 6.21 -1.24
C PHE A 103 -0.40 4.92 -1.71
N GLY A 104 -0.22 3.81 -1.00
CA GLY A 104 -0.95 2.58 -1.29
C GLY A 104 -2.46 2.72 -1.08
N LEU A 105 -2.93 3.55 -0.14
CA LEU A 105 -4.34 3.88 0.00
C LEU A 105 -4.85 4.66 -1.21
N LEU A 106 -4.13 5.71 -1.64
CA LEU A 106 -4.49 6.49 -2.83
C LEU A 106 -4.55 5.61 -4.09
N MET A 107 -3.59 4.71 -4.27
CA MET A 107 -3.57 3.78 -5.39
C MET A 107 -4.74 2.81 -5.35
N ASN A 108 -5.10 2.25 -4.18
CA ASN A 108 -6.29 1.40 -4.07
C ASN A 108 -7.59 2.14 -4.39
N ILE A 109 -7.71 3.41 -3.97
CA ILE A 109 -8.87 4.24 -4.32
C ILE A 109 -8.93 4.44 -5.84
N ASN A 110 -7.78 4.76 -6.47
CA ASN A 110 -7.70 4.91 -7.92
C ASN A 110 -8.03 3.60 -8.67
N PHE A 111 -7.50 2.47 -8.22
CA PHE A 111 -7.80 1.15 -8.80
C PHE A 111 -9.25 0.74 -8.59
N PHE A 112 -9.83 1.08 -7.44
CA PHE A 112 -11.25 0.89 -7.19
C PHE A 112 -12.09 1.68 -8.20
N LEU A 113 -11.83 2.99 -8.37
CA LEU A 113 -12.52 3.82 -9.37
C LEU A 113 -12.35 3.28 -10.81
N ALA A 114 -11.20 2.68 -11.12
CA ALA A 114 -10.92 2.14 -12.44
C ALA A 114 -11.59 0.79 -12.72
N ALA A 115 -11.68 -0.09 -11.71
CA ALA A 115 -11.95 -1.50 -11.93
C ALA A 115 -13.12 -2.07 -11.11
N SER A 116 -13.67 -1.35 -10.12
CA SER A 116 -14.68 -1.91 -9.20
C SER A 116 -15.96 -2.38 -9.90
N HIS A 117 -16.27 -1.85 -11.08
CA HIS A 117 -17.44 -2.25 -11.89
C HIS A 117 -17.21 -3.51 -12.71
N LEU A 118 -15.96 -3.99 -12.85
CA LEU A 118 -15.62 -5.11 -13.71
C LEU A 118 -15.98 -6.47 -13.11
N SER A 119 -15.81 -6.64 -11.80
CA SER A 119 -16.15 -7.89 -11.11
C SER A 119 -16.27 -7.71 -9.59
N PRO A 120 -17.01 -8.59 -8.90
CA PRO A 120 -17.03 -8.62 -7.44
C PRO A 120 -15.64 -8.75 -6.80
N SER A 121 -14.72 -9.46 -7.45
CA SER A 121 -13.34 -9.65 -6.96
C SER A 121 -12.54 -8.35 -6.98
N THR A 122 -12.61 -7.59 -8.07
CA THR A 122 -11.91 -6.29 -8.22
C THR A 122 -12.50 -5.21 -7.33
N TYR A 123 -13.81 -5.28 -7.05
CA TYR A 123 -14.46 -4.47 -6.02
C TYR A 123 -13.88 -4.77 -4.62
N GLY A 124 -13.89 -6.04 -4.23
CA GLY A 124 -13.52 -6.45 -2.87
C GLY A 124 -12.05 -6.26 -2.53
N ILE A 125 -11.14 -6.60 -3.44
CA ILE A 125 -9.70 -6.59 -3.15
C ILE A 125 -9.17 -5.18 -2.88
N ASN A 126 -9.52 -4.20 -3.72
CA ASN A 126 -9.06 -2.82 -3.56
C ASN A 126 -9.64 -2.18 -2.28
N LEU A 127 -10.89 -2.51 -1.92
CA LEU A 127 -11.49 -2.05 -0.68
C LEU A 127 -10.79 -2.65 0.55
N ILE A 128 -10.54 -3.96 0.56
CA ILE A 128 -9.84 -4.63 1.66
C ILE A 128 -8.43 -4.07 1.80
N MET A 129 -7.69 -3.94 0.70
CA MET A 129 -6.34 -3.37 0.74
C MET A 129 -6.36 -1.91 1.21
N ALA A 130 -7.29 -1.08 0.76
CA ALA A 130 -7.48 0.28 1.26
C ALA A 130 -7.73 0.30 2.78
N LEU A 131 -8.61 -0.56 3.29
CA LEU A 131 -8.90 -0.65 4.72
C LEU A 131 -7.67 -1.06 5.53
N VAL A 132 -6.89 -2.03 5.04
CA VAL A 132 -5.63 -2.41 5.70
C VAL A 132 -4.64 -1.24 5.69
N GLN A 133 -4.55 -0.48 4.59
CA GLN A 133 -3.70 0.72 4.57
C GLN A 133 -4.15 1.76 5.60
N VAL A 134 -5.45 1.98 5.80
CA VAL A 134 -5.98 2.84 6.86
C VAL A 134 -5.56 2.34 8.24
N ILE A 135 -5.66 1.04 8.50
CA ILE A 135 -5.21 0.41 9.76
C ILE A 135 -3.70 0.64 9.95
N LEU A 136 -2.90 0.49 8.89
CA LEU A 136 -1.45 0.72 8.94
C LEU A 136 -1.10 2.18 9.21
N ILE A 137 -1.84 3.14 8.64
CA ILE A 137 -1.67 4.57 8.90
C ILE A 137 -2.01 4.89 10.36
N LEU A 138 -3.20 4.51 10.81
CA LEU A 138 -3.71 4.82 12.16
C LEU A 138 -2.94 4.08 13.26
N GLY A 139 -2.55 2.83 13.00
CA GLY A 139 -1.78 2.00 13.92
C GLY A 139 -0.29 2.38 14.01
N GLY A 140 0.18 3.31 13.16
CA GLY A 140 1.58 3.71 13.12
C GLY A 140 2.48 2.57 12.63
N ALA A 141 2.23 2.06 11.43
CA ALA A 141 2.98 0.96 10.80
C ALA A 141 4.51 1.13 10.84
N SER A 142 4.99 2.37 10.88
CA SER A 142 6.41 2.76 11.01
C SER A 142 7.02 2.51 12.39
N LYS A 143 6.18 2.47 13.45
CA LYS A 143 6.60 2.41 14.86
C LYS A 143 6.82 0.99 15.39
N ALA A 144 6.26 -0.01 14.71
CA ALA A 144 6.35 -1.41 15.10
C ALA A 144 7.39 -2.14 14.23
N PHE A 145 8.57 -2.47 14.78
CA PHE A 145 9.62 -3.25 14.09
C PHE A 145 9.92 -2.74 12.66
N GLY A 146 9.93 -1.42 12.46
CA GLY A 146 10.28 -0.77 11.20
C GLY A 146 11.65 -0.10 11.28
N LEU A 147 12.32 0.07 10.14
CA LEU A 147 13.55 0.85 10.07
C LEU A 147 13.34 2.30 10.54
N ASP A 148 12.14 2.87 10.41
CA ASP A 148 11.82 4.19 10.95
C ASP A 148 12.02 4.26 12.48
N GLN A 149 11.63 3.22 13.22
CA GLN A 149 11.87 3.13 14.66
C GLN A 149 13.37 3.03 14.98
N LEU A 150 14.11 2.22 14.22
CA LEU A 150 15.56 2.11 14.38
C LEU A 150 16.27 3.46 14.08
N LEU A 151 15.81 4.18 13.05
CA LEU A 151 16.37 5.48 12.69
C LEU A 151 16.06 6.53 13.75
N TYR A 152 14.85 6.51 14.32
CA TYR A 152 14.48 7.35 15.46
C TYR A 152 15.37 7.09 16.68
N ASP A 153 15.57 5.83 17.06
CA ASP A 153 16.39 5.46 18.23
C ASP A 153 17.85 5.92 18.08
N ARG A 154 18.36 6.02 16.84
CA ARG A 154 19.73 6.45 16.53
C ARG A 154 19.87 7.95 16.25
N LEU A 155 18.85 8.58 15.66
CA LEU A 155 18.88 9.96 15.15
C LEU A 155 17.56 10.71 15.45
N PRO A 156 17.20 10.93 16.72
CA PRO A 156 15.90 11.49 17.11
C PRO A 156 15.68 12.92 16.58
N ARG A 157 16.78 13.67 16.33
CA ARG A 157 16.72 15.04 15.77
C ARG A 157 16.12 15.12 14.37
N LEU A 158 16.09 14.02 13.61
CA LEU A 158 15.52 13.98 12.26
C LEU A 158 13.99 13.80 12.25
N PHE A 159 13.38 13.48 13.40
CA PHE A 159 11.95 13.17 13.49
C PHE A 159 11.26 13.92 14.64
N PRO A 160 11.20 15.28 14.61
CA PRO A 160 10.59 16.06 15.69
C PRO A 160 9.07 15.85 15.80
N TRP A 161 8.43 15.28 14.78
CA TRP A 161 7.00 14.92 14.75
C TRP A 161 6.72 13.47 15.19
N TRP A 162 7.73 12.71 15.61
CA TRP A 162 7.53 11.35 16.11
C TRP A 162 6.86 11.41 17.48
N LEU A 163 5.53 11.24 17.53
CA LEU A 163 4.80 11.11 18.78
C LEU A 163 5.50 10.04 19.62
N GLU A 164 6.07 10.42 20.76
CA GLU A 164 6.65 9.51 21.75
C GLU A 164 5.68 8.35 21.93
N ARG A 165 6.20 7.11 21.87
CA ARG A 165 5.41 5.96 22.29
C ARG A 165 4.92 6.30 23.69
N ALA A 166 3.61 6.32 23.90
CA ALA A 166 3.07 6.55 25.24
C ALA A 166 3.84 5.65 26.21
N PRO A 167 4.36 6.18 27.33
CA PRO A 167 5.20 5.41 28.23
C PRO A 167 4.50 4.09 28.54
N GLU A 168 5.23 2.97 28.47
CA GLU A 168 4.65 1.69 28.85
C GLU A 168 4.01 1.86 30.23
N PRO A 169 2.76 1.40 30.43
CA PRO A 169 2.16 1.45 31.76
C PRO A 169 3.10 0.71 32.70
N ALA A 170 3.68 1.46 33.64
CA ALA A 170 4.63 0.93 34.59
C ALA A 170 4.06 -0.32 35.23
N GLY A 171 4.72 -1.47 34.99
CA GLY A 171 4.55 -2.76 35.67
C GLY A 171 3.13 -3.18 36.07
N ARG A 172 2.63 -4.25 35.46
CA ARG A 172 1.73 -5.18 36.17
C ARG A 172 2.43 -6.50 36.37
#